data_AF-A0A386WWC3-F1
#
_entry.id   AF-A0A386WWC3-F1
#
_cell.length_a   1.000
_cell.length_b   1.000
_cell.length_c   1.000
_cell.angle_alpha   90.00
_cell.angle_beta   90.00
_cell.angle_gamma   90.00
#
_symmetry.space_group_name_H-M   'P 1'
#
loop_
_entity.id
_entity.type
_entity.pdbx_description
1 polymer ?
#
loop_
_entity_poly.entity_id
_entity_poly.type
_entity_poly.pdbx_seq_one_letter_code
_entity_poly.pdbx_strand_id
1 'polypeptide(L)'
;MATPQTPYDAVLHAARDVTRLDSALDAEMLGAALLGSVYAVAEHDREQAVREFVTGFLAATSRRRSAAATTLRAVFAALVPDAEGAARVRPGAYAPSWAGQLGRVRVTGAWAYGDVYGDQTSYLATFAYDDEEEGGPEHALVALVDHNIGITKDVFVGGPAGRIVEQAREICTEDEFTWFRTEDPARMHAEVSRHLAVTDDLAELPAQGSLATDRALVGARLAALPGPTPPAGPAVVPPPTDEERTRLVRAFLDSPEATRFGLPEVADGELASLHFCLGLLLDHAASFPDADPMRWSPMVAELFLLDWVHRRAVLDMDDAAMLPRVLRAWAAYAARQRGLSQSAAARTDEAITEMVPEFARLYSTGERRSPATAAVAQLMADGVDPDDPEALNAWIEANRHRLTDDPA
;
A
#
# COMPACT_ATOMS: atom_id res chain seq x y z
N MET A 1 -38.91 -20.06 -1.62
CA MET A 1 -37.97 -19.63 -2.69
C MET A 1 -36.91 -20.70 -2.81
N ALA A 2 -36.59 -21.15 -4.03
CA ALA A 2 -35.57 -22.18 -4.23
C ALA A 2 -34.16 -21.61 -3.97
N THR A 3 -33.29 -22.42 -3.37
CA THR A 3 -31.88 -22.09 -3.14
C THR A 3 -31.18 -21.85 -4.49
N PRO A 4 -30.36 -20.79 -4.65
CA PRO A 4 -29.65 -20.53 -5.89
C PRO A 4 -28.72 -21.71 -6.25
N GLN A 5 -28.80 -22.18 -7.50
CA GLN A 5 -28.06 -23.35 -7.97
C GLN A 5 -26.68 -23.01 -8.53
N THR A 6 -26.44 -21.73 -8.86
CA THR A 6 -25.17 -21.23 -9.38
C THR A 6 -24.85 -19.86 -8.74
N PRO A 7 -23.57 -19.45 -8.73
CA PRO A 7 -23.19 -18.08 -8.33
C PRO A 7 -23.94 -17.00 -9.12
N TYR A 8 -24.20 -17.23 -10.41
CA TYR A 8 -24.96 -16.32 -11.26
C TYR A 8 -26.44 -16.19 -10.84
N ASP A 9 -27.06 -17.29 -10.39
CA ASP A 9 -28.42 -17.24 -9.85
C ASP A 9 -28.47 -16.49 -8.51
N ALA A 10 -27.44 -16.64 -7.67
CA ALA A 10 -27.34 -15.88 -6.43
C ALA A 10 -27.23 -14.37 -6.71
N VAL A 11 -26.39 -13.98 -7.67
CA VAL A 11 -26.25 -12.58 -8.12
C VAL A 11 -27.58 -12.03 -8.66
N LEU A 12 -28.26 -12.77 -9.54
CA LEU A 12 -29.57 -12.34 -10.06
C LEU A 12 -30.65 -12.28 -8.98
N HIS A 13 -30.57 -13.14 -7.96
CA HIS A 13 -31.50 -13.11 -6.83
C HIS A 13 -31.25 -11.88 -5.94
N ALA A 14 -29.99 -11.59 -5.64
CA ALA A 14 -29.58 -10.43 -4.85
C ALA A 14 -29.93 -9.11 -5.56
N ALA A 15 -29.76 -9.06 -6.88
CA ALA A 15 -30.02 -7.88 -7.71
C ALA A 15 -31.44 -7.84 -8.31
N ARG A 16 -32.41 -8.57 -7.75
CA ARG A 16 -33.76 -8.68 -8.35
C ARG A 16 -34.49 -7.35 -8.51
N ASP A 17 -34.15 -6.38 -7.66
CA ASP A 17 -34.76 -5.05 -7.60
C ASP A 17 -33.91 -3.99 -8.32
N VAL A 18 -32.86 -4.38 -9.07
CA VAL A 18 -31.98 -3.45 -9.82
C VAL A 18 -32.74 -2.48 -10.73
N THR A 19 -33.89 -2.90 -11.27
CA THR A 19 -34.71 -2.05 -12.14
C THR A 19 -35.51 -0.98 -11.40
N ARG A 20 -35.49 -0.99 -10.06
CA ARG A 20 -36.14 0.01 -9.19
C ARG A 20 -35.17 1.07 -8.67
N LEU A 21 -33.90 0.97 -9.04
CA LEU A 21 -32.92 2.00 -8.69
C LEU A 21 -33.22 3.28 -9.46
N ASP A 22 -32.92 4.41 -8.82
CA ASP A 22 -33.29 5.73 -9.31
C ASP A 22 -32.23 6.30 -10.27
N SER A 23 -30.96 5.87 -10.14
CA SER A 23 -29.84 6.40 -10.91
C SER A 23 -28.87 5.34 -11.43
N ALA A 24 -28.05 5.73 -12.41
CA ALA A 24 -26.94 4.90 -12.91
C ALA A 24 -25.86 4.68 -11.84
N LEU A 25 -25.58 5.69 -11.01
CA LEU A 25 -24.64 5.59 -9.90
C LEU A 25 -25.04 4.49 -8.91
N ASP A 26 -26.31 4.47 -8.49
CA ASP A 26 -26.80 3.43 -7.56
C ASP A 26 -26.68 2.03 -8.17
N ALA A 27 -26.93 1.91 -9.48
CA ALA A 27 -26.80 0.65 -10.19
C ALA A 27 -25.35 0.19 -10.30
N GLU A 28 -24.42 1.11 -10.54
CA GLU A 28 -22.98 0.84 -10.56
C GLU A 28 -22.44 0.46 -9.18
N MET A 29 -22.87 1.15 -8.12
CA MET A 29 -22.51 0.81 -6.74
C MET A 29 -23.04 -0.58 -6.35
N LEU A 30 -24.30 -0.90 -6.67
CA LEU A 30 -24.84 -2.25 -6.48
C LEU A 30 -24.03 -3.29 -7.28
N GLY A 31 -23.71 -2.98 -8.53
CA GLY A 31 -22.92 -3.87 -9.38
C GLY A 31 -21.53 -4.14 -8.81
N ALA A 32 -20.85 -3.10 -8.35
CA ALA A 32 -19.54 -3.20 -7.73
C ALA A 32 -19.59 -4.03 -6.44
N ALA A 33 -20.58 -3.78 -5.57
CA ALA A 33 -20.75 -4.55 -4.35
C ALA A 33 -20.95 -6.06 -4.60
N LEU A 34 -21.69 -6.42 -5.66
CA LEU A 34 -21.87 -7.81 -6.07
C LEU A 34 -20.57 -8.45 -6.57
N LEU A 35 -19.79 -7.71 -7.37
CA LEU A 35 -18.47 -8.16 -7.85
C LEU A 35 -17.43 -8.21 -6.73
N GLY A 36 -17.60 -7.41 -5.67
CA GLY A 36 -16.69 -7.40 -4.53
C GLY A 36 -16.60 -8.71 -3.78
N SER A 37 -17.66 -9.54 -3.82
CA SER A 37 -17.60 -10.90 -3.24
C SER A 37 -16.66 -11.82 -4.04
N VAL A 38 -16.60 -11.65 -5.36
CA VAL A 38 -15.67 -12.40 -6.23
C VAL A 38 -14.25 -11.93 -5.97
N TYR A 39 -14.05 -10.61 -5.92
CA TYR A 39 -12.77 -10.00 -5.61
C TYR A 39 -12.20 -10.46 -4.26
N ALA A 40 -13.03 -10.46 -3.21
CA ALA A 40 -12.60 -10.83 -1.86
C ALA A 40 -12.21 -12.29 -1.70
N VAL A 41 -12.83 -13.20 -2.46
CA VAL A 41 -12.59 -14.66 -2.36
C VAL A 41 -11.43 -15.13 -3.25
N ALA A 42 -11.09 -14.37 -4.30
CA ALA A 42 -9.94 -14.69 -5.13
C ALA A 42 -8.62 -14.51 -4.33
N GLU A 43 -7.70 -15.45 -4.49
CA GLU A 43 -6.42 -15.47 -3.75
C GLU A 43 -5.32 -14.63 -4.43
N HIS A 44 -5.32 -14.60 -5.77
CA HIS A 44 -4.32 -13.92 -6.61
C HIS A 44 -5.01 -13.40 -7.89
N ASP A 45 -4.40 -12.44 -8.58
CA ASP A 45 -4.91 -11.85 -9.84
C ASP A 45 -6.43 -11.57 -9.78
N ARG A 46 -6.82 -10.84 -8.73
CA ARG A 46 -8.25 -10.59 -8.43
C ARG A 46 -8.96 -9.84 -9.55
N GLU A 47 -8.24 -8.99 -10.27
CA GLU A 47 -8.77 -8.30 -11.45
C GLU A 47 -9.19 -9.32 -12.52
N GLN A 48 -8.32 -10.28 -12.84
CA GLN A 48 -8.65 -11.34 -13.80
C GLN A 48 -9.79 -12.23 -13.30
N ALA A 49 -9.83 -12.59 -12.01
CA ALA A 49 -10.92 -13.38 -11.45
C ALA A 49 -12.29 -12.70 -11.62
N VAL A 50 -12.37 -11.39 -11.37
CA VAL A 50 -13.58 -10.59 -11.61
C VAL A 50 -13.93 -10.55 -13.10
N ARG A 51 -12.93 -10.37 -13.97
CA ARG A 51 -13.12 -10.36 -15.45
C ARG A 51 -13.67 -11.69 -15.97
N GLU A 52 -13.16 -12.81 -15.48
CA GLU A 52 -13.62 -14.15 -15.82
C GLU A 52 -15.04 -14.41 -15.32
N PHE A 53 -15.35 -13.97 -14.10
CA PHE A 53 -16.69 -14.05 -13.56
C PHE A 53 -17.69 -13.27 -14.41
N VAL A 54 -17.37 -12.02 -14.78
CA VAL A 54 -18.24 -11.21 -15.65
C VAL A 54 -18.40 -11.86 -17.01
N THR A 55 -17.31 -12.34 -17.62
CA THR A 55 -17.36 -13.08 -18.90
C THR A 55 -18.32 -14.27 -18.82
N GLY A 56 -18.19 -15.10 -17.79
CA GLY A 56 -19.06 -16.25 -17.56
C GLY A 56 -20.51 -15.84 -17.29
N PHE A 57 -20.74 -14.77 -16.51
CA PHE A 57 -22.06 -14.24 -16.22
C PHE A 57 -22.77 -13.76 -17.50
N LEU A 58 -22.08 -12.98 -18.35
CA LEU A 58 -22.62 -12.47 -19.61
C LEU A 58 -23.02 -13.62 -20.55
N ALA A 59 -22.19 -14.65 -20.65
CA ALA A 59 -22.46 -15.83 -21.47
C ALA A 59 -23.64 -16.65 -20.93
N ALA A 60 -23.63 -16.98 -19.63
CA ALA A 60 -24.64 -17.82 -18.98
C ALA A 60 -26.02 -17.16 -18.94
N THR A 61 -26.09 -15.84 -18.82
CA THR A 61 -27.34 -15.09 -18.77
C THR A 61 -27.79 -14.55 -20.14
N SER A 62 -27.05 -14.85 -21.21
CA SER A 62 -27.31 -14.33 -22.57
C SER A 62 -28.75 -14.53 -23.08
N ARG A 63 -29.34 -15.70 -22.77
CA ARG A 63 -30.71 -16.09 -23.16
C ARG A 63 -31.78 -15.67 -22.15
N ARG A 64 -31.41 -15.21 -20.95
CA ARG A 64 -32.37 -14.74 -19.93
C ARG A 64 -32.87 -13.35 -20.32
N ARG A 65 -34.19 -13.23 -20.47
CA ARG A 65 -34.85 -11.99 -20.94
C ARG A 65 -35.54 -11.20 -19.83
N SER A 66 -35.36 -11.59 -18.57
CA SER A 66 -35.90 -10.79 -17.46
C SER A 66 -35.23 -9.42 -17.41
N ALA A 67 -35.99 -8.39 -17.01
CA ALA A 67 -35.50 -7.02 -16.94
C ALA A 67 -34.28 -6.89 -16.00
N ALA A 68 -34.29 -7.60 -14.85
CA ALA A 68 -33.15 -7.64 -13.95
C ALA A 68 -31.89 -8.24 -14.60
N ALA A 69 -32.01 -9.34 -15.35
CA ALA A 69 -30.85 -9.96 -16.00
C ALA A 69 -30.31 -9.11 -17.16
N THR A 70 -31.17 -8.45 -17.95
CA THR A 70 -30.71 -7.55 -19.00
C THR A 70 -30.05 -6.30 -18.42
N THR A 71 -30.59 -5.75 -17.34
CA THR A 71 -30.05 -4.56 -16.67
C THR A 71 -28.70 -4.87 -16.01
N LEU A 72 -28.60 -5.97 -15.26
CA LEU A 72 -27.36 -6.32 -14.59
C LEU A 72 -26.21 -6.65 -15.56
N ARG A 73 -26.51 -7.23 -16.72
CA ARG A 73 -25.50 -7.38 -17.78
C ARG A 73 -24.97 -6.04 -18.27
N ALA A 74 -25.82 -5.02 -18.39
CA ALA A 74 -25.39 -3.67 -18.78
C ALA A 74 -24.50 -3.04 -17.70
N VAL A 75 -24.89 -3.17 -16.43
CA VAL A 75 -24.09 -2.70 -15.28
C VAL A 75 -22.72 -3.38 -15.26
N PHE A 76 -22.65 -4.72 -15.31
CA PHE A 76 -21.38 -5.44 -15.28
C PHE A 76 -20.50 -5.14 -16.51
N ALA A 77 -21.09 -4.99 -17.70
CA ALA A 77 -20.35 -4.60 -18.89
C ALA A 77 -19.79 -3.18 -18.81
N ALA A 78 -20.44 -2.27 -18.08
CA ALA A 78 -19.94 -0.92 -17.85
C ALA A 78 -18.82 -0.89 -16.80
N LEU A 79 -18.94 -1.70 -15.73
CA LEU A 79 -17.93 -1.81 -14.67
C LEU A 79 -16.67 -2.56 -15.13
N VAL A 80 -16.83 -3.55 -16.02
CA VAL A 80 -15.73 -4.40 -16.51
C VAL A 80 -15.76 -4.47 -18.04
N PRO A 81 -15.40 -3.38 -18.73
CA PRO A 81 -15.53 -3.27 -20.19
C PRO A 81 -14.64 -4.25 -20.97
N ASP A 82 -13.56 -4.72 -20.35
CA ASP A 82 -12.60 -5.66 -20.96
C ASP A 82 -13.04 -7.13 -20.84
N ALA A 83 -14.14 -7.43 -20.15
CA ALA A 83 -14.69 -8.78 -20.09
C ALA A 83 -15.22 -9.23 -21.45
N GLU A 84 -15.01 -10.51 -21.79
CA GLU A 84 -15.43 -11.01 -23.10
C GLU A 84 -16.97 -10.94 -23.23
N GLY A 85 -17.43 -10.23 -24.26
CA GLY A 85 -18.85 -10.01 -24.51
C GLY A 85 -19.42 -8.73 -23.94
N ALA A 86 -18.70 -7.97 -23.12
CA ALA A 86 -19.15 -6.67 -22.59
C ALA A 86 -19.54 -5.70 -23.73
N ALA A 87 -18.68 -5.53 -24.73
CA ALA A 87 -18.95 -4.67 -25.90
C ALA A 87 -20.17 -5.10 -26.76
N ARG A 88 -20.62 -6.35 -26.63
CA ARG A 88 -21.82 -6.89 -27.32
C ARG A 88 -23.10 -6.68 -26.54
N VAL A 89 -23.02 -6.27 -25.27
CA VAL A 89 -24.20 -5.96 -24.46
C VAL A 89 -24.91 -4.76 -25.09
N ARG A 90 -26.24 -4.87 -25.15
CA ARG A 90 -27.14 -3.83 -25.65
C ARG A 90 -28.21 -3.58 -24.60
N PRO A 91 -28.69 -2.33 -24.46
CA PRO A 91 -29.84 -2.05 -23.60
C PRO A 91 -31.02 -2.96 -23.94
N GLY A 92 -31.67 -3.49 -22.90
CA GLY A 92 -32.90 -4.28 -23.07
C GLY A 92 -34.08 -3.40 -23.49
N ALA A 93 -35.13 -4.02 -24.03
CA ALA A 93 -36.37 -3.29 -24.40
C ALA A 93 -37.06 -2.62 -23.20
N TYR A 94 -36.80 -3.12 -21.98
CA TYR A 94 -37.29 -2.58 -20.71
C TYR A 94 -36.13 -2.05 -19.86
N ALA A 95 -35.09 -1.53 -20.50
CA ALA A 95 -33.99 -0.89 -19.78
C ALA A 95 -34.52 0.31 -18.99
N PRO A 96 -34.10 0.50 -17.73
CA PRO A 96 -34.34 1.74 -17.00
C PRO A 96 -33.81 2.95 -17.78
N SER A 97 -34.40 4.12 -17.58
CA SER A 97 -33.99 5.36 -18.26
C SER A 97 -32.50 5.66 -18.05
N TRP A 98 -32.03 5.52 -16.80
CA TRP A 98 -30.64 5.68 -16.41
C TRP A 98 -29.65 4.71 -17.08
N ALA A 99 -30.09 3.64 -17.73
CA ALA A 99 -29.19 2.68 -18.35
C ALA A 99 -28.31 3.32 -19.45
N GLY A 100 -28.75 4.43 -20.03
CA GLY A 100 -27.96 5.21 -20.98
C GLY A 100 -26.79 5.98 -20.37
N GLN A 101 -26.80 6.20 -19.05
CA GLN A 101 -25.79 6.96 -18.31
C GLN A 101 -24.67 6.09 -17.73
N LEU A 102 -24.80 4.76 -17.77
CA LEU A 102 -23.78 3.83 -17.26
C LEU A 102 -22.40 4.13 -17.87
N GLY A 103 -21.41 4.35 -17.02
CA GLY A 103 -20.02 4.67 -17.34
C GLY A 103 -19.80 6.06 -17.94
N ARG A 104 -20.84 6.86 -18.17
CA ARG A 104 -20.75 8.19 -18.82
C ARG A 104 -20.48 9.28 -17.80
N VAL A 105 -19.30 9.22 -17.22
CA VAL A 105 -18.84 10.20 -16.24
C VAL A 105 -17.74 11.07 -16.81
N ARG A 106 -17.75 12.35 -16.42
CA ARG A 106 -16.65 13.29 -16.65
C ARG A 106 -16.00 13.65 -15.32
N VAL A 107 -14.67 13.80 -15.33
CA VAL A 107 -13.92 14.28 -14.18
C VAL A 107 -14.24 15.76 -13.95
N THR A 108 -14.53 16.13 -12.71
CA THR A 108 -14.82 17.52 -12.31
C THR A 108 -13.74 18.14 -11.45
N GLY A 109 -12.91 17.31 -10.80
CA GLY A 109 -11.77 17.76 -10.01
C GLY A 109 -10.90 16.60 -9.55
N ALA A 110 -9.65 16.91 -9.19
CA ALA A 110 -8.69 15.96 -8.64
C ALA A 110 -7.81 16.63 -7.59
N TRP A 111 -7.59 15.91 -6.49
CA TRP A 111 -6.84 16.34 -5.31
C TRP A 111 -6.03 15.18 -4.75
N ALA A 112 -5.01 15.54 -3.98
CA ALA A 112 -4.28 14.59 -3.16
C ALA A 112 -4.07 15.21 -1.78
N TYR A 113 -4.06 14.35 -0.78
CA TYR A 113 -3.71 14.71 0.59
C TYR A 113 -2.99 13.55 1.26
N GLY A 114 -2.19 13.84 2.28
CA GLY A 114 -1.39 12.84 2.96
C GLY A 114 -0.66 13.43 4.15
N ASP A 115 0.17 12.62 4.80
CA ASP A 115 1.02 13.08 5.88
C ASP A 115 2.30 13.74 5.34
N VAL A 116 2.91 14.60 6.16
CA VAL A 116 4.15 15.32 5.84
C VAL A 116 5.37 14.39 5.75
N TYR A 117 5.30 13.19 6.34
CA TYR A 117 6.38 12.21 6.28
C TYR A 117 6.37 11.44 4.96
N GLY A 118 5.25 11.40 4.25
CA GLY A 118 5.09 10.65 3.00
C GLY A 118 4.87 9.16 3.23
N ASP A 119 4.32 8.79 4.38
CA ASP A 119 3.94 7.40 4.67
C ASP A 119 2.71 6.99 3.87
N GLN A 120 1.74 7.90 3.74
CA GLN A 120 0.46 7.67 3.09
C GLN A 120 0.06 8.82 2.16
N THR A 121 -0.69 8.49 1.12
CA THR A 121 -1.31 9.48 0.23
C THR A 121 -2.68 9.01 -0.19
N SER A 122 -3.69 9.83 0.10
CA SER A 122 -5.04 9.69 -0.42
C SER A 122 -5.19 10.50 -1.69
N TYR A 123 -5.59 9.84 -2.77
CA TYR A 123 -5.97 10.46 -4.02
C TYR A 123 -7.49 10.57 -4.11
N LEU A 124 -7.98 11.74 -4.49
CA LEU A 124 -9.41 12.03 -4.56
C LEU A 124 -9.74 12.60 -5.95
N ALA A 125 -10.70 12.01 -6.64
CA ALA A 125 -11.25 12.55 -7.89
C ALA A 125 -12.77 12.63 -7.83
N THR A 126 -13.35 13.71 -8.33
CA THR A 126 -14.79 13.90 -8.40
C THR A 126 -15.30 13.74 -9.83
N PHE A 127 -16.52 13.25 -9.94
CA PHE A 127 -17.12 12.86 -11.20
C PHE A 127 -18.59 13.29 -11.25
N ALA A 128 -19.01 13.77 -12.40
CA ALA A 128 -20.40 14.07 -12.71
C ALA A 128 -20.83 13.26 -13.93
N TYR A 129 -22.09 12.85 -13.96
CA TYR A 129 -22.73 12.32 -15.16
C TYR A 129 -23.11 13.46 -16.11
N ASP A 130 -23.34 13.13 -17.38
CA ASP A 130 -23.85 14.09 -18.36
C ASP A 130 -25.29 14.53 -18.03
N ASP A 131 -26.09 13.60 -17.48
CA ASP A 131 -27.43 13.84 -16.97
C ASP A 131 -27.45 13.54 -15.46
N GLU A 132 -27.66 14.56 -14.64
CA GLU A 132 -27.66 14.41 -13.17
C GLU A 132 -28.93 13.72 -12.65
N GLU A 133 -30.07 13.86 -13.34
CA GLU A 133 -31.34 13.25 -12.90
C GLU A 133 -31.30 11.73 -13.11
N GLU A 134 -30.79 11.30 -14.27
CA GLU A 134 -30.69 9.87 -14.60
C GLU A 134 -29.37 9.25 -14.14
N GLY A 135 -28.26 9.97 -14.23
CA GLY A 135 -26.94 9.47 -13.88
C GLY A 135 -26.71 9.39 -12.37
N GLY A 136 -27.26 10.36 -11.63
CA GLY A 136 -27.09 10.49 -10.19
C GLY A 136 -26.25 11.72 -9.82
N PRO A 137 -26.19 12.03 -8.52
CA PRO A 137 -25.46 13.19 -8.01
C PRO A 137 -23.96 13.06 -8.23
N GLU A 138 -23.26 14.19 -8.23
CA GLU A 138 -21.79 14.21 -8.26
C GLU A 138 -21.20 13.39 -7.10
N HIS A 139 -20.28 12.50 -7.43
CA HIS A 139 -19.63 11.58 -6.49
C HIS A 139 -18.11 11.68 -6.55
N ALA A 140 -17.46 11.26 -5.48
CA ALA A 140 -16.01 11.18 -5.35
C ALA A 140 -15.55 9.73 -5.33
N LEU A 141 -14.39 9.50 -5.94
CA LEU A 141 -13.53 8.35 -5.71
C LEU A 141 -12.42 8.79 -4.76
N VAL A 142 -12.15 7.98 -3.74
CA VAL A 142 -10.98 8.14 -2.86
C VAL A 142 -10.20 6.84 -2.85
N ALA A 143 -8.88 6.94 -3.00
CA ALA A 143 -7.95 5.82 -2.89
C ALA A 143 -6.81 6.16 -1.95
N LEU A 144 -6.66 5.39 -0.86
CA LEU A 144 -5.59 5.54 0.12
C LEU A 144 -4.43 4.62 -0.23
N VAL A 145 -3.30 5.20 -0.60
CA VAL A 145 -2.04 4.51 -0.85
C VAL A 145 -1.18 4.55 0.42
N ASP A 146 -0.66 3.40 0.82
CA ASP A 146 0.31 3.24 1.90
C ASP A 146 1.67 2.90 1.31
N HIS A 147 2.60 3.87 1.37
CA HIS A 147 3.92 3.77 0.75
C HIS A 147 4.93 3.00 1.60
N ASN A 148 4.58 2.63 2.84
CA ASN A 148 5.42 1.77 3.68
C ASN A 148 5.28 0.29 3.30
N ILE A 149 4.14 -0.09 2.73
CA ILE A 149 3.88 -1.45 2.25
C ILE A 149 3.62 -1.51 0.74
N GLY A 150 3.52 -0.36 0.08
CA GLY A 150 3.44 -0.25 -1.39
C GLY A 150 2.12 -0.73 -1.97
N ILE A 151 1.01 -0.50 -1.27
CA ILE A 151 -0.32 -0.96 -1.69
C ILE A 151 -1.35 0.15 -1.59
N THR A 152 -2.46 0.01 -2.32
CA THR A 152 -3.67 0.78 -2.08
C THR A 152 -4.43 0.09 -0.95
N LYS A 153 -4.35 0.67 0.24
CA LYS A 153 -4.87 0.09 1.48
C LYS A 153 -6.39 0.09 1.54
N ASP A 154 -7.02 1.12 0.99
CA ASP A 154 -8.48 1.24 0.93
C ASP A 154 -8.89 2.09 -0.28
N VAL A 155 -10.10 1.83 -0.78
CA VAL A 155 -10.75 2.67 -1.79
C VAL A 155 -12.23 2.76 -1.49
N PHE A 156 -12.85 3.88 -1.85
CA PHE A 156 -14.30 3.98 -1.87
C PHE A 156 -14.81 4.94 -2.94
N VAL A 157 -16.07 4.75 -3.34
CA VAL A 157 -16.80 5.68 -4.20
C VAL A 157 -18.11 6.09 -3.54
N GLY A 158 -18.33 7.38 -3.38
CA GLY A 158 -19.52 7.88 -2.68
C GLY A 158 -19.78 9.36 -2.89
N GLY A 159 -20.88 9.86 -2.33
CA GLY A 159 -21.25 11.26 -2.44
C GLY A 159 -22.00 11.78 -1.21
N PRO A 160 -22.32 13.09 -1.18
CA PRO A 160 -22.03 14.08 -2.22
C PRO A 160 -20.55 14.45 -2.33
N ALA A 161 -20.03 14.58 -3.56
CA ALA A 161 -18.62 14.89 -3.84
C ALA A 161 -18.08 16.09 -3.06
N GLY A 162 -18.81 17.22 -3.09
CA GLY A 162 -18.40 18.45 -2.42
C GLY A 162 -18.15 18.27 -0.92
N ARG A 163 -19.00 17.49 -0.23
CA ARG A 163 -18.83 17.22 1.21
C ARG A 163 -17.58 16.40 1.49
N ILE A 164 -17.27 15.42 0.64
CA ILE A 164 -16.06 14.59 0.80
C ILE A 164 -14.80 15.44 0.62
N VAL A 165 -14.80 16.33 -0.38
CA VAL A 165 -13.68 17.27 -0.61
C VAL A 165 -13.53 18.27 0.54
N GLU A 166 -14.63 18.84 1.02
CA GLU A 166 -14.64 19.75 2.17
C GLU A 166 -14.12 19.07 3.43
N GLN A 167 -14.62 17.87 3.74
CA GLN A 167 -14.17 17.09 4.90
C GLN A 167 -12.68 16.76 4.82
N ALA A 168 -12.19 16.32 3.65
CA ALA A 168 -10.76 16.05 3.45
C ALA A 168 -9.91 17.32 3.68
N ARG A 169 -10.38 18.48 3.21
CA ARG A 169 -9.70 19.76 3.41
C ARG A 169 -9.72 20.19 4.89
N GLU A 170 -10.85 20.02 5.58
CA GLU A 170 -11.00 20.36 7.00
C GLU A 170 -10.03 19.54 7.85
N ILE A 171 -10.01 18.21 7.67
CA ILE A 171 -9.07 17.30 8.34
C ILE A 171 -7.63 17.79 8.15
N CYS A 172 -7.26 18.14 6.91
CA CYS A 172 -5.90 18.59 6.63
C CYS A 172 -5.56 20.00 7.12
N THR A 173 -6.57 20.83 7.39
CA THR A 173 -6.36 22.18 7.93
C THR A 173 -6.16 22.14 9.44
N GLU A 174 -6.78 21.17 10.12
CA GLU A 174 -6.70 20.98 11.57
C GLU A 174 -5.42 20.24 12.01
N ASP A 175 -4.87 19.37 11.15
CA ASP A 175 -3.67 18.59 11.44
C ASP A 175 -2.42 19.15 10.74
N GLU A 176 -1.50 19.74 11.52
CA GLU A 176 -0.23 20.29 11.01
C GLU A 176 0.70 19.25 10.36
N PHE A 177 0.47 17.95 10.60
CA PHE A 177 1.25 16.86 10.02
C PHE A 177 0.67 16.36 8.71
N THR A 178 -0.27 17.08 8.12
CA THR A 178 -0.89 16.72 6.85
C THR A 178 -0.83 17.85 5.84
N TRP A 179 -1.02 17.51 4.56
CA TRP A 179 -1.09 18.47 3.46
C TRP A 179 -2.26 18.13 2.54
N PHE A 180 -2.81 19.15 1.88
CA PHE A 180 -3.87 19.01 0.88
C PHE A 180 -3.57 19.89 -0.33
N ARG A 181 -3.67 19.33 -1.55
CA ARG A 181 -3.44 20.07 -2.80
C ARG A 181 -4.29 19.56 -3.94
N THR A 182 -4.42 20.35 -4.99
CA THR A 182 -4.89 19.87 -6.30
C THR A 182 -3.89 18.87 -6.88
N GLU A 183 -4.41 17.90 -7.63
CA GLU A 183 -3.60 16.85 -8.25
C GLU A 183 -3.81 16.81 -9.77
N ASP A 184 -2.79 16.35 -10.49
CA ASP A 184 -2.93 16.01 -11.90
C ASP A 184 -3.70 14.68 -12.04
N PRO A 185 -4.88 14.68 -12.71
CA PRO A 185 -5.65 13.46 -12.94
C PRO A 185 -4.84 12.31 -13.58
N ALA A 186 -3.89 12.62 -14.47
CA ALA A 186 -3.07 11.59 -15.12
C ALA A 186 -2.06 10.96 -14.15
N ARG A 187 -1.50 11.78 -13.23
CA ARG A 187 -0.61 11.29 -12.17
C ARG A 187 -1.37 10.44 -11.16
N MET A 188 -2.55 10.90 -10.73
CA MET A 188 -3.43 10.12 -9.85
C MET A 188 -3.75 8.76 -10.47
N HIS A 189 -4.13 8.74 -11.76
CA HIS A 189 -4.40 7.48 -12.46
C HIS A 189 -3.16 6.56 -12.43
N ALA A 190 -1.98 7.06 -12.77
CA ALA A 190 -0.75 6.26 -12.77
C ALA A 190 -0.42 5.69 -11.38
N GLU A 191 -0.45 6.53 -10.34
CA GLU A 191 -0.07 6.13 -8.97
C GLU A 191 -1.07 5.15 -8.38
N VAL A 192 -2.37 5.42 -8.47
CA VAL A 192 -3.40 4.54 -7.90
C VAL A 192 -3.41 3.19 -8.61
N SER A 193 -3.33 3.17 -9.94
CA SER A 193 -3.29 1.91 -10.71
C SER A 193 -2.06 1.08 -10.39
N ARG A 194 -0.88 1.70 -10.23
CA ARG A 194 0.36 1.00 -9.86
C ARG A 194 0.20 0.24 -8.55
N HIS A 195 -0.31 0.89 -7.51
CA HIS A 195 -0.45 0.30 -6.18
C HIS A 195 -1.64 -0.67 -6.09
N LEU A 196 -2.72 -0.41 -6.83
CA LEU A 196 -3.83 -1.37 -6.93
C LEU A 196 -3.39 -2.69 -7.57
N ALA A 197 -2.52 -2.67 -8.58
CA ALA A 197 -2.00 -3.89 -9.18
C ALA A 197 -1.26 -4.77 -8.15
N VAL A 198 -0.43 -4.17 -7.29
CA VAL A 198 0.22 -4.89 -6.18
C VAL A 198 -0.80 -5.41 -5.18
N THR A 199 -1.82 -4.60 -4.88
CA THR A 199 -2.90 -4.95 -3.93
C THR A 199 -3.71 -6.16 -4.42
N ASP A 200 -4.00 -6.22 -5.71
CA ASP A 200 -4.80 -7.27 -6.33
C ASP A 200 -4.08 -8.63 -6.31
N ASP A 201 -2.76 -8.64 -6.19
CA ASP A 201 -1.89 -9.82 -6.12
C ASP A 201 -1.54 -10.27 -4.68
N LEU A 202 -1.98 -9.55 -3.65
CA LEU A 202 -1.73 -9.94 -2.25
C LEU A 202 -2.43 -11.26 -1.90
N ALA A 203 -1.78 -12.15 -1.14
CA ALA A 203 -2.47 -13.35 -0.66
C ALA A 203 -3.70 -12.99 0.22
N GLU A 204 -3.56 -11.96 1.06
CA GLU A 204 -4.62 -11.46 1.93
C GLU A 204 -4.82 -9.95 1.70
N LEU A 205 -6.09 -9.55 1.54
CA LEU A 205 -6.44 -8.14 1.41
C LEU A 205 -6.44 -7.44 2.78
N PRO A 206 -6.22 -6.11 2.82
CA PRO A 206 -6.49 -5.32 4.01
C PRO A 206 -7.89 -5.60 4.58
N ALA A 207 -7.95 -5.98 5.86
CA ALA A 207 -9.19 -6.46 6.49
C ALA A 207 -10.25 -5.36 6.74
N GLN A 208 -9.88 -4.09 6.62
CA GLN A 208 -10.74 -2.94 6.86
C GLN A 208 -10.93 -2.15 5.57
N GLY A 209 -12.10 -1.55 5.42
CA GLY A 209 -12.39 -0.62 4.32
C GLY A 209 -13.44 -1.12 3.34
N SER A 210 -13.57 -0.38 2.24
CA SER A 210 -14.50 -0.65 1.15
C SER A 210 -13.82 -1.22 -0.09
N LEU A 211 -12.52 -1.55 0.02
CA LEU A 211 -11.69 -2.05 -1.08
C LEU A 211 -12.40 -3.08 -1.95
N ALA A 212 -12.83 -4.20 -1.37
CA ALA A 212 -13.49 -5.25 -2.15
C ALA A 212 -14.80 -4.78 -2.79
N THR A 213 -15.64 -4.09 -2.01
CA THR A 213 -16.98 -3.65 -2.44
C THR A 213 -16.92 -2.65 -3.59
N ASP A 214 -15.93 -1.75 -3.60
CA ASP A 214 -15.88 -0.63 -4.53
C ASP A 214 -14.85 -0.82 -5.65
N ARG A 215 -13.96 -1.82 -5.57
CA ARG A 215 -12.85 -2.03 -6.51
C ARG A 215 -13.24 -1.94 -7.99
N ALA A 216 -14.36 -2.55 -8.36
CA ALA A 216 -14.83 -2.56 -9.76
C ALA A 216 -15.25 -1.15 -10.22
N LEU A 217 -15.95 -0.40 -9.35
CA LEU A 217 -16.34 0.98 -9.65
C LEU A 217 -15.13 1.91 -9.67
N VAL A 218 -14.18 1.70 -8.76
CA VAL A 218 -12.90 2.42 -8.73
C VAL A 218 -12.12 2.22 -10.03
N GLY A 219 -12.02 0.98 -10.51
CA GLY A 219 -11.40 0.68 -11.81
C GLY A 219 -12.09 1.43 -12.97
N ALA A 220 -13.43 1.43 -13.00
CA ALA A 220 -14.19 2.15 -14.01
C ALA A 220 -13.99 3.68 -13.96
N ARG A 221 -13.82 4.26 -12.77
CA ARG A 221 -13.52 5.69 -12.60
C ARG A 221 -12.08 6.05 -12.94
N LEU A 222 -11.11 5.20 -12.60
CA LEU A 222 -9.73 5.38 -13.01
C LEU A 222 -9.60 5.36 -14.54
N ALA A 223 -10.32 4.48 -15.23
CA ALA A 223 -10.37 4.44 -16.69
C ALA A 223 -10.98 5.69 -17.34
N ALA A 224 -11.77 6.48 -16.60
CA ALA A 224 -12.32 7.76 -17.05
C ALA A 224 -11.37 8.95 -16.81
N LEU A 225 -10.34 8.80 -15.96
CA LEU A 225 -9.26 9.76 -15.87
C LEU A 225 -8.44 9.73 -17.17
N PRO A 226 -7.79 10.84 -17.56
CA PRO A 226 -6.79 10.81 -18.62
C PRO A 226 -5.85 9.64 -18.39
N GLY A 227 -5.69 8.80 -19.42
CA GLY A 227 -4.80 7.66 -19.36
C GLY A 227 -3.43 8.10 -18.86
N PRO A 228 -2.68 7.25 -18.13
CA PRO A 228 -1.32 7.59 -17.78
C PRO A 228 -0.64 7.99 -19.08
N THR A 229 -0.13 9.22 -19.15
CA THR A 229 0.87 9.52 -20.18
C THR A 229 1.89 8.42 -19.99
N PRO A 230 2.18 7.57 -21.02
CA PRO A 230 3.06 6.43 -20.82
C PRO A 230 4.28 7.00 -20.11
N PRO A 231 4.56 6.53 -18.87
CA PRO A 231 5.75 6.99 -18.21
C PRO A 231 6.87 6.72 -19.21
N ALA A 232 7.88 7.60 -19.28
CA ALA A 232 9.19 7.07 -19.56
C ALA A 232 9.32 5.94 -18.52
N GLY A 233 9.18 4.68 -18.97
CA GLY A 233 8.72 3.56 -18.13
C GLY A 233 9.41 3.58 -16.78
N PRO A 234 8.75 3.18 -15.67
CA PRO A 234 9.13 3.53 -14.31
C PRO A 234 10.63 3.60 -14.26
N ALA A 235 11.18 4.81 -14.10
CA ALA A 235 12.61 4.94 -13.98
C ALA A 235 12.91 4.10 -12.74
N VAL A 236 13.32 2.86 -12.97
CA VAL A 236 13.83 1.98 -11.93
C VAL A 236 15.05 2.76 -11.51
N VAL A 237 14.88 3.62 -10.50
CA VAL A 237 15.98 4.35 -9.92
C VAL A 237 16.86 3.21 -9.45
N PRO A 238 18.01 3.00 -10.10
CA PRO A 238 18.86 1.90 -9.70
C PRO A 238 19.17 2.12 -8.22
N PRO A 239 19.30 1.03 -7.43
CA PRO A 239 19.71 1.19 -6.05
C PRO A 239 20.97 2.06 -6.01
N PRO A 240 21.09 2.95 -5.00
CA PRO A 240 22.21 3.86 -4.93
C PRO A 240 23.51 3.06 -4.97
N THR A 241 24.44 3.49 -5.81
CA THR A 241 25.77 2.91 -5.88
C THR A 241 26.47 3.02 -4.54
N ASP A 242 27.46 2.14 -4.29
CA ASP A 242 28.27 2.22 -3.06
C ASP A 242 28.95 3.59 -2.89
N GLU A 243 29.30 4.25 -4.00
CA GLU A 243 29.84 5.61 -4.01
C GLU A 243 28.82 6.66 -3.56
N GLU A 244 27.57 6.55 -4.01
CA GLU A 244 26.46 7.40 -3.56
C GLU A 244 26.16 7.18 -2.08
N ARG A 245 26.12 5.92 -1.64
CA ARG A 245 25.96 5.52 -0.24
C ARG A 245 27.05 6.14 0.63
N THR A 246 28.31 6.02 0.21
CA THR A 246 29.47 6.58 0.91
C THR A 246 29.42 8.11 0.98
N ARG A 247 29.06 8.77 -0.12
CA ARG A 247 28.91 10.24 -0.14
C ARG A 247 27.80 10.70 0.79
N LEU A 248 26.68 9.99 0.84
CA LEU A 248 25.56 10.30 1.71
C LEU A 248 25.93 10.16 3.19
N VAL A 249 26.57 9.04 3.56
CA VAL A 249 27.06 8.81 4.92
C VAL A 249 28.05 9.91 5.35
N ARG A 250 28.99 10.28 4.48
CA ARG A 250 29.92 11.37 4.77
C ARG A 250 29.19 12.70 5.00
N ALA A 251 28.26 13.06 4.12
CA ALA A 251 27.48 14.29 4.25
C ALA A 251 26.65 14.31 5.55
N PHE A 252 26.14 13.16 5.98
CA PHE A 252 25.47 13.00 7.27
C PHE A 252 26.43 13.17 8.44
N LEU A 253 27.59 12.51 8.44
CA LEU A 253 28.56 12.61 9.54
C LEU A 253 29.13 14.03 9.70
N ASP A 254 29.25 14.77 8.60
CA ASP A 254 29.64 16.18 8.59
C ASP A 254 28.51 17.14 9.02
N SER A 255 27.31 16.62 9.33
CA SER A 255 26.14 17.43 9.64
C SER A 255 26.05 17.86 11.11
N PRO A 256 25.42 19.02 11.40
CA PRO A 256 25.08 19.44 12.77
C PRO A 256 24.31 18.39 13.56
N GLU A 257 23.47 17.59 12.90
CA GLU A 257 22.68 16.53 13.53
C GLU A 257 23.59 15.41 14.04
N ALA A 258 24.54 14.95 13.23
CA ALA A 258 25.53 13.97 13.68
C ALA A 258 26.38 14.50 14.85
N THR A 259 26.83 15.76 14.77
CA THR A 259 27.57 16.41 15.88
C THR A 259 26.73 16.51 17.16
N ARG A 260 25.45 16.90 17.06
CA ARG A 260 24.54 16.99 18.21
C ARG A 260 24.43 15.68 18.99
N PHE A 261 24.51 14.55 18.29
CA PHE A 261 24.47 13.21 18.88
C PHE A 261 25.86 12.62 19.17
N GLY A 262 26.94 13.41 19.02
CA GLY A 262 28.31 12.99 19.33
C GLY A 262 28.86 11.89 18.40
N LEU A 263 28.29 11.73 17.21
CA LEU A 263 28.70 10.66 16.28
C LEU A 263 30.10 10.86 15.67
N PRO A 264 30.57 12.08 15.37
CA PRO A 264 31.94 12.29 14.88
C PRO A 264 33.03 12.03 15.93
N GLU A 265 32.65 11.95 17.21
CA GLU A 265 33.57 11.87 18.36
C GLU A 265 33.60 10.46 18.98
N VAL A 266 32.94 9.49 18.35
CA VAL A 266 32.97 8.08 18.81
C VAL A 266 34.41 7.56 18.81
N ALA A 267 34.71 6.67 19.76
CA ALA A 267 36.06 6.11 19.86
C ALA A 267 36.38 5.25 18.63
N ASP A 268 37.66 5.10 18.30
CA ASP A 268 38.11 4.27 17.16
C ASP A 268 37.55 2.84 17.21
N GLY A 269 37.40 2.29 18.42
CA GLY A 269 36.83 0.95 18.64
C GLY A 269 35.33 0.84 18.35
N GLU A 270 34.59 1.94 18.32
CA GLU A 270 33.14 1.99 18.08
C GLU A 270 32.79 2.37 16.63
N LEU A 271 33.80 2.73 15.81
CA LEU A 271 33.60 3.14 14.42
C LEU A 271 32.95 2.05 13.56
N ALA A 272 33.27 0.77 13.83
CA ALA A 272 32.67 -0.35 13.12
C ALA A 272 31.15 -0.41 13.36
N SER A 273 30.71 -0.37 14.63
CA SER A 273 29.30 -0.33 15.01
C SER A 273 28.57 0.88 14.45
N LEU A 274 29.20 2.05 14.40
CA LEU A 274 28.60 3.25 13.80
C LEU A 274 28.28 3.02 12.30
N HIS A 275 29.25 2.52 11.53
CA HIS A 275 29.05 2.27 10.11
C HIS A 275 28.08 1.12 9.86
N PHE A 276 28.11 0.07 10.70
CA PHE A 276 27.16 -1.02 10.64
C PHE A 276 25.73 -0.53 10.88
N CYS A 277 25.49 0.25 11.94
CA CYS A 277 24.19 0.85 12.23
C CYS A 277 23.68 1.72 11.07
N LEU A 278 24.55 2.55 10.47
CA LEU A 278 24.19 3.34 9.29
C LEU A 278 23.85 2.47 8.08
N GLY A 279 24.57 1.37 7.88
CA GLY A 279 24.25 0.36 6.87
C GLY A 279 22.83 -0.17 7.06
N LEU A 280 22.47 -0.55 8.29
CA LEU A 280 21.12 -1.05 8.60
C LEU A 280 20.01 -0.04 8.27
N LEU A 281 20.22 1.25 8.55
CA LEU A 281 19.23 2.29 8.20
C LEU A 281 19.03 2.39 6.69
N LEU A 282 20.11 2.34 5.91
CA LEU A 282 20.07 2.45 4.46
C LEU A 282 19.49 1.18 3.81
N ASP A 283 19.81 0.01 4.35
CA ASP A 283 19.27 -1.27 3.88
C ASP A 283 17.79 -1.41 4.22
N HIS A 284 17.34 -0.87 5.37
CA HIS A 284 15.92 -0.78 5.67
C HIS A 284 15.19 0.13 4.68
N ALA A 285 15.71 1.32 4.42
CA ALA A 285 15.11 2.24 3.45
C ALA A 285 15.07 1.65 2.03
N ALA A 286 16.10 0.89 1.64
CA ALA A 286 16.16 0.20 0.35
C ALA A 286 15.17 -0.97 0.23
N SER A 287 14.56 -1.42 1.33
CA SER A 287 13.57 -2.50 1.33
C SER A 287 12.16 -2.05 0.93
N PHE A 288 11.91 -0.73 0.86
CA PHE A 288 10.63 -0.19 0.39
C PHE A 288 10.54 -0.15 -1.13
N PRO A 289 9.33 -0.29 -1.72
CA PRO A 289 9.13 -0.19 -3.17
C PRO A 289 9.59 1.15 -3.77
N ASP A 290 9.32 2.24 -3.06
CA ASP A 290 9.77 3.59 -3.41
C ASP A 290 10.90 4.00 -2.46
N ALA A 291 12.07 3.38 -2.65
CA ALA A 291 13.22 3.55 -1.76
C ALA A 291 13.68 5.02 -1.65
N ASP A 292 13.54 5.60 -0.47
CA ASP A 292 14.05 6.93 -0.11
C ASP A 292 14.74 6.87 1.26
N PRO A 293 16.08 6.98 1.32
CA PRO A 293 16.82 6.94 2.59
C PRO A 293 16.51 8.13 3.52
N MET A 294 15.89 9.19 3.00
CA MET A 294 15.47 10.36 3.77
C MET A 294 14.03 10.25 4.29
N ARG A 295 13.26 9.22 3.93
CA ARG A 295 11.87 9.05 4.38
C ARG A 295 11.80 8.36 5.75
N TRP A 296 12.07 9.14 6.80
CA TRP A 296 11.91 8.70 8.20
C TRP A 296 10.72 9.38 8.87
N SER A 297 9.87 8.56 9.48
CA SER A 297 8.67 8.93 10.22
C SER A 297 8.59 8.13 11.53
N PRO A 298 7.66 8.44 12.45
CA PRO A 298 7.39 7.58 13.60
C PRO A 298 7.10 6.12 13.20
N MET A 299 6.31 5.91 12.15
CA MET A 299 5.92 4.58 11.67
C MET A 299 7.11 3.83 11.06
N VAL A 300 7.93 4.50 10.23
CA VAL A 300 9.13 3.87 9.64
C VAL A 300 10.14 3.51 10.73
N ALA A 301 10.31 4.38 11.75
CA ALA A 301 11.16 4.08 12.90
C ALA A 301 10.65 2.87 13.69
N GLU A 302 9.33 2.71 13.84
CA GLU A 302 8.72 1.56 14.48
C GLU A 302 8.95 0.26 13.69
N LEU A 303 8.68 0.29 12.38
CA LEU A 303 8.92 -0.83 11.48
C LEU A 303 10.39 -1.27 11.51
N PHE A 304 11.31 -0.30 11.61
CA PHE A 304 12.73 -0.57 11.73
C PHE A 304 13.11 -1.19 13.07
N LEU A 305 12.86 -0.46 14.18
CA LEU A 305 13.33 -0.84 15.51
C LEU A 305 12.62 -2.06 16.07
N LEU A 306 11.32 -2.23 15.83
CA LEU A 306 10.53 -3.26 16.50
C LEU A 306 10.33 -4.52 15.67
N ASP A 307 10.74 -4.51 14.39
CA ASP A 307 10.53 -5.67 13.51
C ASP A 307 11.71 -5.93 12.55
N TRP A 308 12.00 -5.03 11.62
CA TRP A 308 12.93 -5.28 10.52
C TRP A 308 14.33 -5.65 11.02
N VAL A 309 14.88 -4.88 11.95
CA VAL A 309 16.26 -5.09 12.42
C VAL A 309 16.44 -6.46 13.07
N HIS A 310 15.46 -6.90 13.86
CA HIS A 310 15.52 -8.20 14.54
C HIS A 310 15.43 -9.38 13.57
N ARG A 311 14.77 -9.20 12.42
CA ARG A 311 14.63 -10.25 11.40
C ARG A 311 15.79 -10.28 10.41
N ARG A 312 16.53 -9.18 10.28
CA ARG A 312 17.53 -8.97 9.20
C ARG A 312 18.96 -8.86 9.68
N ALA A 313 19.19 -8.50 10.94
CA ALA A 313 20.52 -8.32 11.49
C ALA A 313 20.69 -9.06 12.82
N VAL A 314 21.92 -9.55 13.06
CA VAL A 314 22.39 -9.91 14.39
C VAL A 314 23.16 -8.71 14.91
N LEU A 315 22.72 -8.14 16.03
CA LEU A 315 23.40 -7.04 16.70
C LEU A 315 24.25 -7.62 17.82
N ASP A 316 25.45 -7.09 18.03
CA ASP A 316 26.13 -7.25 19.31
C ASP A 316 25.65 -6.20 20.34
N MET A 317 26.26 -6.19 21.53
CA MET A 317 25.88 -5.27 22.59
C MET A 317 26.19 -3.80 22.24
N ASP A 318 27.29 -3.55 21.53
CA ASP A 318 27.74 -2.22 21.17
C ASP A 318 26.88 -1.66 20.04
N ASP A 319 26.55 -2.48 19.05
CA ASP A 319 25.59 -2.17 17.98
C ASP A 319 24.21 -1.84 18.56
N ALA A 320 23.70 -2.70 19.45
CA ALA A 320 22.39 -2.51 20.07
C ALA A 320 22.34 -1.23 20.94
N ALA A 321 23.43 -0.92 21.66
CA ALA A 321 23.53 0.31 22.43
C ALA A 321 23.63 1.56 21.53
N MET A 322 24.29 1.44 20.37
CA MET A 322 24.53 2.54 19.45
C MET A 322 23.34 2.86 18.54
N LEU A 323 22.61 1.84 18.10
CA LEU A 323 21.61 1.96 17.03
C LEU A 323 20.53 3.03 17.29
N PRO A 324 19.90 3.13 18.47
CA PRO A 324 18.90 4.18 18.71
C PRO A 324 19.48 5.60 18.58
N ARG A 325 20.72 5.81 19.02
CA ARG A 325 21.40 7.11 18.92
C ARG A 325 21.66 7.48 17.45
N VAL A 326 22.12 6.52 16.65
CA VAL A 326 22.39 6.71 15.21
C VAL A 326 21.08 6.99 14.46
N LEU A 327 20.04 6.22 14.75
CA LEU A 327 18.70 6.41 14.16
C LEU A 327 18.15 7.80 14.43
N ARG A 328 18.20 8.28 15.68
CA ARG A 328 17.71 9.62 16.04
C ARG A 328 18.46 10.73 15.30
N ALA A 329 19.79 10.63 15.22
CA ALA A 329 20.61 11.56 14.47
C ALA A 329 20.27 11.56 12.98
N TRP A 330 20.13 10.37 12.39
CA TRP A 330 19.78 10.21 10.98
C TRP A 330 18.38 10.73 10.67
N ALA A 331 17.38 10.41 11.49
CA ALA A 331 16.01 10.87 11.31
C ALA A 331 15.92 12.41 11.40
N ALA A 332 16.67 13.04 12.31
CA ALA A 332 16.77 14.49 12.38
C ALA A 332 17.42 15.10 11.13
N TYR A 333 18.50 14.48 10.63
CA TYR A 333 19.15 14.91 9.38
C TYR A 333 18.20 14.79 8.20
N ALA A 334 17.53 13.65 8.06
CA ALA A 334 16.56 13.35 7.02
C ALA A 334 15.38 14.34 7.04
N ALA A 335 14.85 14.65 8.23
CA ALA A 335 13.80 15.65 8.41
C ALA A 335 14.22 17.03 7.89
N ARG A 336 15.47 17.46 8.16
CA ARG A 336 15.99 18.72 7.60
C ARG A 336 16.13 18.67 6.09
N GLN A 337 16.68 17.58 5.54
CA GLN A 337 16.85 17.44 4.08
C GLN A 337 15.52 17.48 3.34
N ARG A 338 14.45 16.97 3.95
CA ARG A 338 13.09 16.99 3.40
C ARG A 338 12.29 18.26 3.75
N GLY A 339 12.89 19.19 4.52
CA GLY A 339 12.24 20.43 4.90
C GLY A 339 11.04 20.25 5.84
N LEU A 340 11.03 19.19 6.65
CA LEU A 340 9.96 18.96 7.63
C LEU A 340 9.97 20.04 8.72
N SER A 341 8.79 20.29 9.31
CA SER A 341 8.67 21.22 10.44
C SER A 341 9.45 20.71 11.66
N GLN A 342 9.78 21.62 12.57
CA GLN A 342 10.41 21.24 13.85
C GLN A 342 9.49 20.34 14.68
N SER A 343 8.17 20.56 14.64
CA SER A 343 7.18 19.71 15.31
C SER A 343 7.19 18.28 14.75
N ALA A 344 7.26 18.13 13.42
CA ALA A 344 7.32 16.81 12.78
C ALA A 344 8.62 16.07 13.11
N ALA A 345 9.76 16.77 13.06
CA ALA A 345 11.06 16.21 13.45
C ALA A 345 11.09 15.80 14.93
N ALA A 346 10.53 16.63 15.82
CA ALA A 346 10.45 16.33 17.25
C ALA A 346 9.57 15.10 17.53
N ARG A 347 8.41 14.99 16.86
CA ARG A 347 7.52 13.83 17.00
C ARG A 347 8.20 12.52 16.60
N THR A 348 9.01 12.51 15.54
CA THR A 348 9.80 11.33 15.17
C THR A 348 10.86 11.00 16.23
N ASP A 349 11.58 12.00 16.75
CA ASP A 349 12.58 11.81 17.81
C ASP A 349 11.98 11.28 19.12
N GLU A 350 10.81 11.80 19.51
CA GLU A 350 10.03 11.35 20.66
C GLU A 350 9.59 9.89 20.49
N ALA A 351 8.98 9.55 19.34
CA ALA A 351 8.55 8.19 19.05
C ALA A 351 9.74 7.21 19.11
N ILE A 352 10.88 7.54 18.51
CA ILE A 352 12.09 6.70 18.59
C ILE A 352 12.50 6.50 20.05
N THR A 353 12.50 7.56 20.85
CA THR A 353 12.88 7.51 22.27
C THR A 353 11.94 6.61 23.08
N GLU A 354 10.64 6.67 22.81
CA GLU A 354 9.62 5.84 23.47
C GLU A 354 9.75 4.35 23.11
N MET A 355 10.24 4.03 21.90
CA MET A 355 10.41 2.65 21.44
C MET A 355 11.70 1.97 21.95
N VAL A 356 12.69 2.74 22.45
CA VAL A 356 13.99 2.18 22.89
C VAL A 356 13.86 1.06 23.93
N PRO A 357 13.01 1.16 24.98
CA PRO A 357 12.87 0.08 25.96
C PRO A 357 12.34 -1.21 25.34
N GLU A 358 11.40 -1.13 24.40
CA GLU A 358 10.84 -2.31 23.73
C GLU A 358 11.84 -2.91 22.75
N PHE A 359 12.58 -2.08 22.01
CA PHE A 359 13.71 -2.53 21.19
C PHE A 359 14.74 -3.30 22.04
N ALA A 360 15.14 -2.78 23.20
CA ALA A 360 16.08 -3.45 24.10
C ALA A 360 15.53 -4.80 24.60
N ARG A 361 14.22 -4.85 24.93
CA ARG A 361 13.54 -6.09 25.29
C ARG A 361 13.61 -7.11 24.15
N LEU A 362 13.18 -6.75 22.95
CA LEU A 362 13.17 -7.63 21.78
C LEU A 362 14.58 -8.11 21.38
N TYR A 363 15.58 -7.24 21.48
CA TYR A 363 16.98 -7.61 21.30
C TYR A 363 17.40 -8.72 22.27
N SER A 364 17.10 -8.53 23.57
CA SER A 364 17.48 -9.47 24.63
C SER A 364 16.73 -10.79 24.62
N THR A 365 15.44 -10.79 24.26
CA THR A 365 14.61 -12.01 24.23
C THR A 365 14.79 -12.80 22.94
N GLY A 366 15.16 -12.12 21.84
CA GLY A 366 15.24 -12.72 20.52
C GLY A 366 13.89 -13.12 19.92
N GLU A 367 12.78 -12.68 20.53
CA GLU A 367 11.39 -13.08 20.18
C GLU A 367 11.03 -12.82 18.71
N ARG A 368 11.61 -11.77 18.11
CA ARG A 368 11.36 -11.35 16.72
C ARG A 368 12.42 -11.82 15.73
N ARG A 369 13.38 -12.65 16.15
CA ARG A 369 14.43 -13.14 15.24
C ARG A 369 13.84 -14.07 14.19
N SER A 370 14.30 -13.92 12.94
CA SER A 370 14.04 -14.93 11.92
C SER A 370 14.80 -16.22 12.26
N PRO A 371 14.40 -17.39 11.74
CA PRO A 371 15.15 -18.64 11.97
C PRO A 371 16.63 -18.54 11.57
N ALA A 372 16.93 -17.86 10.46
CA ALA A 372 18.30 -17.63 10.00
C ALA A 372 19.07 -16.72 10.98
N THR A 373 18.48 -15.61 11.40
CA THR A 373 19.09 -14.68 12.37
C THR A 373 19.31 -15.37 13.73
N ALA A 374 18.38 -16.22 14.17
CA ALA A 374 18.53 -16.99 15.41
C ALA A 374 19.71 -17.98 15.32
N ALA A 375 19.88 -18.64 14.18
CA ALA A 375 21.00 -19.55 13.95
C ALA A 375 22.36 -18.80 13.97
N VAL A 376 22.46 -17.65 13.30
CA VAL A 376 23.69 -16.82 13.31
C VAL A 376 23.97 -16.29 14.72
N ALA A 377 22.95 -15.82 15.44
CA ALA A 377 23.12 -15.36 16.82
C ALA A 377 23.62 -16.49 17.75
N GLN A 378 23.18 -17.74 17.53
CA GLN A 378 23.67 -18.90 18.28
C GLN A 378 25.13 -19.21 17.93
N LEU A 379 25.53 -19.13 16.66
CA LEU A 379 26.93 -19.28 16.24
C LEU A 379 27.84 -18.28 16.95
N MET A 380 27.44 -17.01 16.97
CA MET A 380 28.18 -15.95 17.66
C MET A 380 28.22 -16.17 19.18
N ALA A 381 27.12 -16.62 19.79
CA ALA A 381 27.08 -16.96 21.21
C ALA A 381 28.00 -18.15 21.56
N ASP A 382 28.21 -19.06 20.62
CA ASP A 382 29.16 -20.18 20.73
C ASP A 382 30.62 -19.74 20.48
N GLY A 383 30.86 -18.44 20.22
CA GLY A 383 32.19 -17.87 19.98
C GLY A 383 32.71 -18.10 18.55
N VAL A 384 31.82 -18.41 17.61
CA VAL A 384 32.16 -18.61 16.19
C VAL A 384 31.93 -17.32 15.44
N ASP A 385 32.97 -16.85 14.75
CA ASP A 385 32.85 -15.76 13.79
C ASP A 385 32.20 -16.32 12.50
N PRO A 386 30.99 -15.88 12.13
CA PRO A 386 30.31 -16.37 10.92
C PRO A 386 31.03 -15.95 9.63
N ASP A 387 31.88 -14.93 9.67
CA ASP A 387 32.67 -14.46 8.52
C ASP A 387 34.03 -15.17 8.39
N ASP A 388 34.36 -16.05 9.34
CA ASP A 388 35.52 -16.95 9.29
C ASP A 388 35.11 -18.35 8.80
N PRO A 389 35.40 -18.72 7.53
CA PRO A 389 35.02 -20.02 6.98
C PRO A 389 35.66 -21.21 7.70
N GLU A 390 36.82 -21.03 8.35
CA GLU A 390 37.50 -22.10 9.08
C GLU A 390 36.83 -22.33 10.44
N ALA A 391 36.50 -21.27 11.17
CA ALA A 391 35.77 -21.34 12.43
C ALA A 391 34.36 -21.94 12.24
N LEU A 392 33.65 -21.52 11.19
CA LEU A 392 32.32 -22.04 10.85
C LEU A 392 32.37 -23.54 10.51
N ASN A 393 33.33 -23.97 9.70
CA ASN A 393 33.49 -25.40 9.37
C ASN A 393 33.87 -26.24 10.59
N ALA A 394 34.73 -25.74 11.48
CA ALA A 394 35.10 -26.42 12.71
C ALA A 394 33.90 -26.59 13.66
N TRP A 395 33.02 -25.59 13.76
CA TRP A 395 31.80 -25.68 14.55
C TRP A 395 30.79 -26.66 13.94
N ILE A 396 30.58 -26.63 12.62
CA ILE A 396 29.71 -27.59 11.90
C ILE A 396 30.19 -29.02 12.14
N GLU A 397 31.51 -29.24 12.11
CA GLU A 397 32.13 -30.54 12.39
C GLU A 397 31.87 -31.02 13.82
N ALA A 398 32.05 -30.12 14.80
CA ALA A 398 31.87 -30.40 16.22
C ALA A 398 30.40 -30.62 16.61
N ASN A 399 29.47 -29.94 15.95
CA ASN A 399 28.04 -29.98 16.24
C ASN A 399 27.25 -30.89 15.29
N ARG A 400 27.92 -31.62 14.39
CA ARG A 400 27.31 -32.49 13.38
C ARG A 400 26.27 -33.47 13.95
N HIS A 401 26.52 -34.02 15.14
CA HIS A 401 25.60 -34.96 15.80
C HIS A 401 24.32 -34.30 16.33
N ARG A 402 24.33 -33.00 16.64
CA ARG A 402 23.14 -32.24 17.06
C ARG A 402 22.28 -31.79 15.88
N LEU A 403 22.89 -31.59 14.72
CA LEU A 403 22.21 -31.21 13.47
C LEU A 403 21.46 -32.38 12.80
N THR A 404 21.84 -33.63 13.13
CA THR A 404 21.20 -34.84 12.60
C THR A 404 20.03 -35.36 13.44
N ASP A 405 19.80 -34.79 14.63
CA ASP A 405 18.79 -35.27 15.60
C ASP A 405 17.49 -34.46 15.60
N ASP A 406 17.22 -33.63 14.58
CA ASP A 406 15.93 -32.96 14.40
C ASP A 406 14.91 -33.96 13.80
N PRO A 407 13.84 -34.36 14.52
CA PRO A 407 12.78 -35.17 13.93
C PRO A 407 11.90 -34.27 13.05
N ALA A 408 11.54 -34.82 11.87
CA ALA A 408 10.71 -34.21 10.83
C ALA A 408 9.38 -33.61 11.30
#